data_AF-D0SQY3-F1
#
_entry.id   AF-D0SQY3-F1
#
_cell.length_a   1.000
_cell.length_b   1.000
_cell.length_c   1.000
_cell.angle_alpha   90.00
_cell.angle_beta   90.00
_cell.angle_gamma   90.00
#
_symmetry.space_group_name_H-M   'P 1'
#
loop_
_entity.id
_entity.type
_entity.pdbx_description
1 polymer ?
#
loop_
_entity_poly.entity_id
_entity_poly.type
_entity_poly.pdbx_seq_one_letter_code
_entity_poly.pdbx_strand_id
1 'polypeptide(L)'
;MSQLQLKAKTAWALGFMSLFRVLKYRLSVRIGLNSVQKLTAQLPRGNFFSSPRPNEESGATVTDIPNWFYNRFSHRQFKDTHLPWYQIPDFDEQIGDIKGIWEISRMQWVLDFVVRERKQQDGLALLELDCWLNDWCCNNPAYFGPNWKCGQEASIRVMHLIAAYLGLPNRADPQIQLLDLIHVHLQRISPTIDYAIAQNNNHGTSEATALYIGGVFLNHFRPSSQAKQWQDTGRYWLENRAKCLIMADGGFSQYSVNYHRVMLDSYCLAEIVRRQFDDKTFSIRLQQQLQRATDWLHVLTQVHGNAPNLGANDGARLLVVSATDYADFRPSVQLASTLFVGHSYYQTAGTYDQVLVFFALEKMQNQAFELPSKQQFFQDSGLMTATIGPFFLAFKLPIFHFRPSQCDSLHLDVWWHGENLLRDGGTYSYNSTLEDLDYFSGTASHNTVQFDDHLQMPRLSRFLFGDWLKPKNLHYAKDHWRCGYQDAWGGQHEREIILTRHSIRVIDRVSDFKRQAILRWRLQPDHWVLTPDGVSNGQIMLQLERPQNAQMHLIQGEESRNYYQKNPLPVLEITVTQPTTIVTIIKDLT
;
A
#
# COMPACT_ATOMS: atom_id res chain seq x y z
N MET A 1 12.66 10.16 28.89
CA MET A 1 13.17 8.79 28.70
C MET A 1 14.54 8.85 28.01
N SER A 2 15.51 8.01 28.38
CA SER A 2 16.81 8.02 27.69
C SER A 2 16.71 7.39 26.29
N GLN A 3 17.60 7.75 25.37
CA GLN A 3 17.60 7.17 24.01
C GLN A 3 17.78 5.65 24.02
N LEU A 4 18.53 5.12 24.99
CA LEU A 4 18.74 3.68 25.17
C LEU A 4 17.44 2.97 25.60
N GLN A 5 16.71 3.53 26.56
CA GLN A 5 15.42 3.00 27.01
C GLN A 5 14.40 2.99 25.86
N LEU A 6 14.35 4.06 25.07
CA LEU A 6 13.48 4.15 23.89
C LEU A 6 13.80 3.04 22.88
N LYS A 7 15.07 2.86 22.51
CA LYS A 7 15.50 1.81 21.59
C LYS A 7 15.17 0.41 22.12
N ALA A 8 15.38 0.16 23.41
CA ALA A 8 15.06 -1.12 24.04
C ALA A 8 13.55 -1.42 24.00
N LYS A 9 12.71 -0.43 24.33
CA LYS A 9 11.24 -0.55 24.26
C LYS A 9 10.77 -0.85 22.83
N THR A 10 11.31 -0.14 21.84
CA THR A 10 10.98 -0.37 20.43
C THR A 10 11.45 -1.75 19.96
N ALA A 11 12.65 -2.19 20.36
CA ALA A 11 13.16 -3.52 20.01
C ALA A 11 12.26 -4.64 20.56
N TRP A 12 11.76 -4.49 21.79
CA TRP A 12 10.80 -5.42 22.37
C TRP A 12 9.48 -5.44 21.58
N ALA A 13 8.94 -4.27 21.22
CA ALA A 13 7.71 -4.15 20.42
C ALA A 13 7.83 -4.76 19.01
N LEU A 14 9.01 -4.71 18.38
CA LEU A 14 9.28 -5.35 17.07
C LEU A 14 9.34 -6.89 17.14
N GLY A 15 9.57 -7.44 18.33
CA GLY A 15 9.65 -8.87 18.59
C GLY A 15 11.03 -9.48 18.34
N PHE A 16 11.47 -10.32 19.28
CA PHE A 16 12.80 -10.94 19.27
C PHE A 16 13.07 -11.76 17.99
N MET A 17 12.11 -12.58 17.55
CA MET A 17 12.30 -13.43 16.37
C MET A 17 12.49 -12.64 15.08
N SER A 18 11.77 -11.51 14.93
CA SER A 18 11.92 -10.60 13.79
C SER A 18 13.33 -10.01 13.77
N LEU A 19 13.79 -9.49 14.91
CA LEU A 19 15.13 -8.92 15.04
C LEU A 19 16.22 -9.96 14.79
N PHE A 20 16.08 -11.16 15.35
CA PHE A 20 17.00 -12.27 15.14
C PHE A 20 17.12 -12.64 13.66
N ARG A 21 16.01 -12.76 12.93
CA ARG A 21 16.03 -13.07 11.49
C ARG A 21 16.75 -11.99 10.68
N VAL A 22 16.47 -10.71 10.95
CA VAL A 22 17.15 -9.58 10.29
C VAL A 22 18.66 -9.60 10.58
N LEU A 23 19.05 -9.78 11.85
CA LEU A 23 20.46 -9.88 12.26
C LEU A 23 21.16 -11.08 11.62
N LYS A 24 20.54 -12.27 11.68
CA LYS A 24 21.07 -13.49 11.05
C LYS A 24 21.30 -13.29 9.56
N TYR A 25 20.34 -12.69 8.85
CA TYR A 25 20.48 -12.41 7.42
C TYR A 25 21.64 -11.44 7.16
N ARG A 26 21.64 -10.26 7.81
CA ARG A 26 22.67 -9.24 7.60
C ARG A 26 24.08 -9.74 7.96
N LEU A 27 24.20 -10.45 9.08
CA LEU A 27 25.47 -11.03 9.50
C LEU A 27 25.95 -12.10 8.53
N SER A 28 25.09 -13.04 8.14
CA SER A 28 25.46 -14.13 7.22
C SER A 28 25.87 -13.61 5.84
N VAL A 29 25.24 -12.53 5.34
CA VAL A 29 25.70 -11.85 4.11
C VAL A 29 27.05 -11.19 4.34
N ARG A 30 27.23 -10.45 5.45
CA ARG A 30 28.49 -9.76 5.72
C ARG A 30 29.70 -10.70 5.83
N ILE A 31 29.52 -11.89 6.40
CA ILE A 31 30.61 -12.88 6.58
C ILE A 31 30.71 -13.91 5.45
N GLY A 32 29.91 -13.78 4.39
CA GLY A 32 29.98 -14.64 3.20
C GLY A 32 29.38 -16.04 3.33
N LEU A 33 28.61 -16.32 4.38
CA LEU A 33 27.99 -17.62 4.62
C LEU A 33 26.57 -17.75 4.06
N ASN A 34 25.95 -16.64 3.66
CA ASN A 34 24.58 -16.66 3.13
C ASN A 34 24.52 -17.28 1.72
N SER A 35 23.53 -18.13 1.49
CA SER A 35 23.32 -18.81 0.20
C SER A 35 23.11 -17.86 -0.97
N VAL A 36 22.66 -16.62 -0.73
CA VAL A 36 22.49 -15.61 -1.78
C VAL A 36 23.79 -15.32 -2.56
N GLN A 37 24.96 -15.50 -1.93
CA GLN A 37 26.25 -15.27 -2.59
C GLN A 37 26.67 -16.40 -3.53
N LYS A 38 25.99 -17.54 -3.45
CA LYS A 38 26.24 -18.74 -4.26
C LYS A 38 25.26 -18.86 -5.43
N LEU A 39 24.32 -17.93 -5.56
CA LEU A 39 23.32 -17.95 -6.61
C LEU A 39 23.98 -17.61 -7.96
N THR A 40 23.72 -18.45 -8.95
CA THR A 40 24.13 -18.24 -10.35
C THR A 40 23.02 -18.73 -11.26
N ALA A 41 22.68 -17.95 -12.28
CA ALA A 41 21.73 -18.35 -13.30
C ALA A 41 22.02 -17.61 -14.61
N GLN A 42 21.52 -18.14 -15.72
CA GLN A 42 21.44 -17.44 -16.99
C GLN A 42 19.98 -17.13 -17.28
N LEU A 43 19.70 -15.90 -17.74
CA LEU A 43 18.36 -15.54 -18.15
C LEU A 43 18.07 -16.11 -19.55
N PRO A 44 16.85 -16.60 -19.79
CA PRO A 44 16.47 -17.16 -21.09
C PRO A 44 16.39 -16.08 -22.18
N ARG A 45 16.42 -16.52 -23.43
CA ARG A 45 16.17 -15.70 -24.63
C ARG A 45 15.28 -16.46 -25.60
N GLY A 46 14.50 -15.74 -26.40
CA GLY A 46 13.56 -16.27 -27.38
C GLY A 46 12.12 -15.85 -27.08
N ASN A 47 11.16 -16.69 -27.44
CA ASN A 47 9.75 -16.37 -27.31
C ASN A 47 9.25 -16.75 -25.91
N PHE A 48 8.60 -15.81 -25.22
CA PHE A 48 8.01 -16.04 -23.90
C PHE A 48 6.50 -16.22 -24.00
N PHE A 49 5.86 -15.38 -24.82
CA PHE A 49 4.41 -15.36 -25.00
C PHE A 49 3.98 -15.56 -26.45
N SER A 50 4.77 -15.14 -27.44
CA SER A 50 4.41 -15.32 -28.85
C SER A 50 4.61 -16.76 -29.31
N SER A 51 3.76 -17.22 -30.23
CA SER A 51 3.99 -18.49 -30.93
C SER A 51 5.20 -18.37 -31.87
N PRO A 52 6.07 -19.40 -31.95
CA PRO A 52 7.15 -19.42 -32.94
C PRO A 52 6.57 -19.33 -34.36
N ARG A 53 6.88 -18.26 -35.10
CA ARG A 53 6.50 -18.15 -36.51
C ARG A 53 7.60 -18.76 -37.37
N PRO A 54 7.33 -19.80 -38.19
CA PRO A 54 8.30 -20.27 -39.16
C PRO A 54 8.43 -19.24 -40.28
N ASN A 55 9.64 -18.69 -40.47
CA ASN A 55 10.08 -17.87 -41.62
C ASN A 55 9.60 -16.41 -41.75
N GLU A 56 9.29 -15.69 -40.68
CA GLU A 56 9.21 -14.22 -40.76
C GLU A 56 10.44 -13.58 -40.08
N GLU A 57 11.32 -12.97 -40.89
CA GLU A 57 12.16 -11.87 -40.39
C GLU A 57 11.19 -10.79 -39.91
N SER A 58 10.94 -10.72 -38.61
CA SER A 58 9.96 -9.81 -38.04
C SER A 58 10.43 -8.37 -38.24
N GLY A 59 9.91 -7.73 -39.30
CA GLY A 59 9.96 -6.29 -39.54
C GLY A 59 9.14 -5.48 -38.52
N ALA A 60 8.88 -6.02 -37.32
CA ALA A 60 8.40 -5.24 -36.21
C ALA A 60 9.53 -4.31 -35.79
N THR A 61 9.48 -3.06 -36.26
CA THR A 61 10.31 -1.99 -35.72
C THR A 61 10.01 -1.86 -34.24
N VAL A 62 10.91 -2.38 -33.41
CA VAL A 62 10.87 -2.18 -31.96
C VAL A 62 11.11 -0.69 -31.71
N THR A 63 10.05 0.04 -31.39
CA THR A 63 10.15 1.42 -30.94
C THR A 63 9.99 1.45 -29.42
N ASP A 64 10.79 2.26 -28.74
CA ASP A 64 10.55 2.69 -27.34
C ASP A 64 10.84 1.70 -26.19
N ILE A 65 11.78 0.75 -26.36
CA ILE A 65 12.31 0.02 -25.18
C ILE A 65 12.90 1.02 -24.17
N PRO A 66 12.46 1.01 -22.90
CA PRO A 66 12.95 1.95 -21.90
C PRO A 66 14.35 1.56 -21.39
N ASN A 67 15.11 2.56 -20.96
CA ASN A 67 16.34 2.31 -20.20
C ASN A 67 16.00 1.78 -18.79
N TRP A 68 16.28 0.50 -18.53
CA TRP A 68 15.98 -0.19 -17.27
C TRP A 68 16.70 0.34 -16.03
N PHE A 69 17.68 1.23 -16.21
CA PHE A 69 18.50 1.82 -15.15
C PHE A 69 18.30 3.33 -15.04
N TYR A 70 17.37 3.90 -15.81
CA TYR A 70 17.01 5.30 -15.72
C TYR A 70 16.00 5.53 -14.60
N ASN A 71 16.35 6.40 -13.66
CA ASN A 71 15.47 6.86 -12.61
C ASN A 71 14.57 7.98 -13.13
N ARG A 72 13.29 7.66 -13.34
CA ARG A 72 12.29 8.63 -13.84
C ARG A 72 11.96 9.77 -12.86
N PHE A 73 12.35 9.65 -11.60
CA PHE A 73 12.08 10.64 -10.56
C PHE A 73 13.22 11.66 -10.46
N SER A 74 14.46 11.18 -10.39
CA SER A 74 15.64 12.05 -10.28
C SER A 74 16.27 12.41 -11.64
N HIS A 75 15.81 11.80 -12.73
CA HIS A 75 16.38 11.92 -14.08
C HIS A 75 17.85 11.49 -14.17
N ARG A 76 18.27 10.53 -13.32
CA ARG A 76 19.64 10.00 -13.26
C ARG A 76 19.70 8.52 -13.64
N GLN A 77 20.87 8.05 -14.05
CA GLN A 77 21.08 6.64 -14.42
C GLN A 77 21.91 5.90 -13.38
N PHE A 78 21.47 4.70 -13.00
CA PHE A 78 22.21 3.81 -12.11
C PHE A 78 23.44 3.23 -12.81
N LYS A 79 24.61 3.32 -12.16
CA LYS A 79 25.90 2.95 -12.79
C LYS A 79 26.41 1.56 -12.38
N ASP A 80 26.18 1.16 -11.13
CA ASP A 80 26.77 -0.07 -10.56
C ASP A 80 26.00 -1.34 -10.90
N THR A 81 25.59 -1.49 -12.16
CA THR A 81 24.77 -2.60 -12.65
C THR A 81 25.50 -3.94 -12.63
N HIS A 82 26.83 -3.91 -12.60
CA HIS A 82 27.72 -5.07 -12.53
C HIS A 82 27.91 -5.62 -11.11
N LEU A 83 27.44 -4.92 -10.06
CA LEU A 83 27.57 -5.40 -8.70
C LEU A 83 26.52 -6.48 -8.40
N PRO A 84 26.87 -7.54 -7.66
CA PRO A 84 25.88 -8.44 -7.09
C PRO A 84 24.87 -7.66 -6.25
N TRP A 85 23.59 -8.01 -6.37
CA TRP A 85 22.52 -7.22 -5.77
C TRP A 85 22.69 -7.00 -4.25
N TYR A 86 23.28 -7.94 -3.53
CA TYR A 86 23.46 -7.85 -2.08
C TYR A 86 24.59 -6.89 -1.65
N GLN A 87 25.39 -6.39 -2.59
CA GLN A 87 26.43 -5.38 -2.35
C GLN A 87 25.95 -3.95 -2.63
N ILE A 88 24.81 -3.79 -3.32
CA ILE A 88 24.22 -2.49 -3.60
C ILE A 88 23.66 -1.89 -2.30
N PRO A 89 23.93 -0.62 -1.97
CA PRO A 89 23.39 0.02 -0.77
C PRO A 89 21.86 0.14 -0.81
N ASP A 90 21.22 0.21 0.36
CA ASP A 90 19.77 0.40 0.45
C ASP A 90 19.33 1.81 0.02
N PHE A 91 20.24 2.79 0.12
CA PHE A 91 20.02 4.19 -0.28
C PHE A 91 21.25 4.73 -1.01
N ASP A 92 20.99 5.48 -2.08
CA ASP A 92 22.02 6.18 -2.84
C ASP A 92 21.51 7.60 -3.15
N GLU A 93 22.12 8.60 -2.50
CA GLU A 93 21.77 10.02 -2.69
C GLU A 93 22.08 10.51 -4.12
N GLN A 94 23.02 9.85 -4.81
CA GLN A 94 23.32 10.17 -6.20
C GLN A 94 22.23 9.67 -7.14
N ILE A 95 21.40 8.72 -6.74
CA ILE A 95 20.31 8.20 -7.56
C ILE A 95 18.95 8.72 -7.10
N GLY A 96 18.81 9.08 -5.83
CA GLY A 96 17.52 9.44 -5.24
C GLY A 96 16.66 8.20 -4.98
N ASP A 97 15.34 8.34 -5.08
CA ASP A 97 14.42 7.23 -4.78
C ASP A 97 14.55 6.10 -5.82
N ILE A 98 15.10 4.96 -5.37
CA ILE A 98 15.35 3.78 -6.21
C ILE A 98 14.08 3.23 -6.86
N LYS A 99 12.90 3.54 -6.30
CA LYS A 99 11.62 3.16 -6.87
C LYS A 99 11.48 3.66 -8.32
N GLY A 100 12.06 4.82 -8.65
CA GLY A 100 12.02 5.36 -10.01
C GLY A 100 12.75 4.50 -11.06
N ILE A 101 13.65 3.62 -10.62
CA ILE A 101 14.29 2.58 -11.44
C ILE A 101 13.47 1.29 -11.41
N TRP A 102 13.05 0.87 -10.20
CA TRP A 102 12.31 -0.39 -10.04
C TRP A 102 10.97 -0.39 -10.76
N GLU A 103 10.27 0.75 -10.87
CA GLU A 103 8.91 0.79 -11.42
C GLU A 103 8.81 0.21 -12.83
N ILE A 104 9.77 0.53 -13.69
CA ILE A 104 9.82 0.02 -15.07
C ILE A 104 10.14 -1.49 -15.07
N SER A 105 11.03 -1.91 -14.17
CA SER A 105 11.43 -3.31 -13.98
C SER A 105 10.48 -4.13 -13.11
N ARG A 106 9.34 -3.57 -12.67
CA ARG A 106 8.22 -4.33 -12.11
C ARG A 106 7.45 -5.07 -13.20
N MET A 107 7.67 -4.77 -14.47
CA MET A 107 7.03 -5.44 -15.61
C MET A 107 5.52 -5.23 -15.70
N GLN A 108 5.00 -4.06 -15.27
CA GLN A 108 3.57 -3.75 -15.47
C GLN A 108 3.18 -3.78 -16.96
N TRP A 109 4.09 -3.33 -17.84
CA TRP A 109 3.93 -3.36 -19.30
C TRP A 109 3.60 -4.75 -19.84
N VAL A 110 4.00 -5.83 -19.16
CA VAL A 110 3.61 -7.21 -19.54
C VAL A 110 2.09 -7.38 -19.52
N LEU A 111 1.41 -6.80 -18.52
CA LEU A 111 -0.05 -6.80 -18.45
C LEU A 111 -0.65 -5.90 -19.53
N ASP A 112 -0.06 -4.73 -19.78
CA ASP A 112 -0.53 -3.79 -20.80
C ASP A 112 -0.49 -4.41 -22.21
N PHE A 113 0.58 -5.14 -22.55
CA PHE A 113 0.67 -5.89 -23.81
C PHE A 113 -0.40 -6.98 -23.92
N VAL A 114 -0.71 -7.71 -22.85
CA VAL A 114 -1.79 -8.71 -22.85
C VAL A 114 -3.16 -8.04 -23.00
N VAL A 115 -3.39 -6.90 -22.34
CA VAL A 115 -4.63 -6.12 -22.53
C VAL A 115 -4.75 -5.64 -23.97
N ARG A 116 -3.66 -5.25 -24.62
CA ARG A 116 -3.63 -4.87 -26.04
C ARG A 116 -3.90 -6.07 -26.95
N GLU A 117 -3.24 -7.21 -26.71
CA GLU A 117 -3.45 -8.45 -27.47
C GLU A 117 -4.91 -8.90 -27.42
N ARG A 118 -5.56 -8.83 -26.25
CA ARG A 118 -6.99 -9.19 -26.14
C ARG A 118 -7.91 -8.34 -27.00
N LYS A 119 -7.54 -7.09 -27.26
CA LYS A 119 -8.30 -6.17 -28.11
C LYS A 119 -8.02 -6.37 -29.59
N GLN A 120 -6.77 -6.67 -29.96
CA GLN A 120 -6.32 -6.74 -31.36
C GLN A 120 -6.37 -8.15 -31.94
N GLN A 121 -5.94 -9.15 -31.16
CA GLN A 121 -5.93 -10.58 -31.50
C GLN A 121 -5.15 -10.92 -32.79
N ASP A 122 -4.07 -10.19 -33.06
CA ASP A 122 -3.20 -10.36 -34.24
C ASP A 122 -1.81 -10.93 -33.89
N GLY A 123 -1.51 -11.13 -32.61
CA GLY A 123 -0.23 -11.61 -32.10
C GLY A 123 0.92 -10.60 -32.17
N LEU A 124 0.73 -9.42 -32.76
CA LEU A 124 1.79 -8.40 -32.86
C LEU A 124 2.17 -7.89 -31.47
N ALA A 125 1.20 -7.82 -30.56
CA ALA A 125 1.48 -7.35 -29.21
C ALA A 125 2.34 -8.31 -28.40
N LEU A 126 2.20 -9.61 -28.65
CA LEU A 126 3.03 -10.64 -28.02
C LEU A 126 4.44 -10.71 -28.61
N LEU A 127 4.60 -10.41 -29.89
CA LEU A 127 5.93 -10.30 -30.51
C LEU A 127 6.71 -9.12 -29.91
N GLU A 128 6.07 -7.95 -29.77
CA GLU A 128 6.70 -6.79 -29.13
C GLU A 128 7.02 -7.05 -27.65
N LEU A 129 6.11 -7.71 -26.94
CA LEU A 129 6.32 -8.14 -25.56
C LEU A 129 7.57 -9.02 -25.40
N ASP A 130 7.76 -9.98 -26.31
CA ASP A 130 8.94 -10.84 -26.32
C ASP A 130 10.21 -10.03 -26.60
N CYS A 131 10.18 -9.03 -27.49
CA CYS A 131 11.32 -8.12 -27.69
C CYS A 131 11.71 -7.38 -26.39
N TRP A 132 10.73 -6.85 -25.65
CA TRP A 132 10.98 -6.16 -24.38
C TRP A 132 11.53 -7.11 -23.30
N LEU A 133 11.00 -8.33 -23.20
CA LEU A 133 11.50 -9.34 -22.26
C LEU A 133 12.93 -9.78 -22.59
N ASN A 134 13.24 -9.98 -23.88
CA ASN A 134 14.59 -10.30 -24.32
C ASN A 134 15.57 -9.17 -23.99
N ASP A 135 15.21 -7.92 -24.27
CA ASP A 135 16.07 -6.78 -23.95
C ASP A 135 16.29 -6.64 -22.43
N TRP A 136 15.23 -6.78 -21.62
CA TRP A 136 15.36 -6.79 -20.17
C TRP A 136 16.31 -7.90 -19.71
N CYS A 137 16.17 -9.13 -20.23
CA CYS A 137 17.03 -10.26 -19.89
C CYS A 137 18.49 -10.04 -20.32
N CYS A 138 18.73 -9.39 -21.45
CA CYS A 138 20.06 -9.03 -21.92
C CYS A 138 20.75 -8.00 -21.03
N ASN A 139 20.00 -6.99 -20.57
CA ASN A 139 20.54 -5.85 -19.82
C ASN A 139 20.56 -6.06 -18.30
N ASN A 140 19.78 -7.01 -17.75
CA ASN A 140 19.65 -7.24 -16.31
C ASN A 140 20.17 -8.64 -15.91
N PRO A 141 21.49 -8.91 -16.01
CA PRO A 141 22.04 -10.24 -15.70
C PRO A 141 21.56 -10.75 -14.34
N ALA A 142 21.24 -12.05 -14.27
CA ALA A 142 20.61 -12.65 -13.11
C ALA A 142 21.41 -12.34 -11.84
N TYR A 143 20.76 -11.68 -10.88
CA TYR A 143 21.29 -11.38 -9.55
C TYR A 143 22.33 -10.24 -9.49
N PHE A 144 22.43 -9.43 -10.54
CA PHE A 144 23.30 -8.26 -10.58
C PHE A 144 22.51 -6.98 -10.82
N GLY A 145 22.95 -5.88 -10.22
CA GLY A 145 22.33 -4.58 -10.41
C GLY A 145 21.05 -4.36 -9.59
N PRO A 146 20.48 -3.14 -9.69
CA PRO A 146 19.46 -2.65 -8.78
C PRO A 146 18.14 -3.41 -8.91
N ASN A 147 17.80 -3.90 -10.11
CA ASN A 147 16.53 -4.58 -10.39
C ASN A 147 16.41 -5.97 -9.72
N TRP A 148 17.51 -6.49 -9.18
CA TRP A 148 17.55 -7.70 -8.35
C TRP A 148 17.72 -7.41 -6.84
N LYS A 149 17.78 -6.14 -6.40
CA LYS A 149 18.05 -5.79 -4.99
C LYS A 149 16.96 -6.21 -4.01
N CYS A 150 15.69 -5.99 -4.35
CA CYS A 150 14.57 -6.20 -3.45
C CYS A 150 13.76 -7.45 -3.84
N GLY A 151 13.50 -8.35 -2.86
CA GLY A 151 12.79 -9.62 -3.06
C GLY A 151 11.40 -9.42 -3.63
N GLN A 152 10.65 -8.49 -3.03
CA GLN A 152 9.32 -8.09 -3.49
C GLN A 152 9.30 -7.65 -4.96
N GLU A 153 10.32 -6.94 -5.45
CA GLU A 153 10.37 -6.51 -6.87
C GLU A 153 10.48 -7.71 -7.83
N ALA A 154 11.29 -8.71 -7.46
CA ALA A 154 11.35 -9.97 -8.20
C ALA A 154 10.03 -10.75 -8.10
N SER A 155 9.36 -10.68 -6.96
CA SER A 155 8.04 -11.30 -6.78
C SER A 155 6.96 -10.66 -7.63
N ILE A 156 6.95 -9.33 -7.75
CA ILE A 156 6.01 -8.60 -8.62
C ILE A 156 6.19 -9.02 -10.08
N ARG A 157 7.42 -9.19 -10.56
CA ARG A 157 7.66 -9.73 -11.90
C ARG A 157 7.06 -11.12 -12.11
N VAL A 158 7.25 -12.04 -11.16
CA VAL A 158 6.62 -13.38 -11.22
C VAL A 158 5.09 -13.26 -11.25
N MET A 159 4.52 -12.38 -10.43
CA MET A 159 3.08 -12.13 -10.39
C MET A 159 2.55 -11.59 -11.73
N HIS A 160 3.22 -10.62 -12.35
CA HIS A 160 2.83 -10.08 -13.64
C HIS A 160 2.99 -11.09 -14.79
N LEU A 161 4.08 -11.86 -14.82
CA LEU A 161 4.29 -12.90 -15.84
C LEU A 161 3.19 -13.97 -15.81
N ILE A 162 2.85 -14.46 -14.61
CA ILE A 162 1.79 -15.47 -14.45
C ILE A 162 0.41 -14.86 -14.70
N ALA A 163 0.14 -13.65 -14.21
CA ALA A 163 -1.12 -12.96 -14.48
C ALA A 163 -1.33 -12.73 -15.99
N ALA A 164 -0.28 -12.34 -16.71
CA ALA A 164 -0.32 -12.19 -18.17
C ALA A 164 -0.65 -13.51 -18.87
N TYR A 165 0.01 -14.62 -18.50
CA TYR A 165 -0.31 -15.93 -19.04
C TYR A 165 -1.78 -16.29 -18.82
N LEU A 166 -2.29 -16.09 -17.60
CA LEU A 166 -3.69 -16.36 -17.26
C LEU A 166 -4.68 -15.41 -17.96
N GLY A 167 -4.23 -14.22 -18.32
CA GLY A 167 -5.02 -13.21 -19.01
C GLY A 167 -5.14 -13.42 -20.51
N LEU A 168 -4.36 -14.33 -21.12
CA LEU A 168 -4.43 -14.60 -22.55
C LEU A 168 -5.68 -15.42 -22.93
N PRO A 169 -6.39 -15.03 -24.01
CA PRO A 169 -7.48 -15.84 -24.54
C PRO A 169 -6.92 -17.11 -25.18
N ASN A 170 -7.63 -18.24 -25.03
CA ASN A 170 -7.25 -19.52 -25.67
C ASN A 170 -5.79 -19.93 -25.42
N ARG A 171 -5.32 -19.78 -24.17
CA ARG A 171 -3.94 -20.08 -23.74
C ARG A 171 -3.46 -21.45 -24.22
N ALA A 172 -2.34 -21.47 -24.94
CA ALA A 172 -1.55 -22.67 -25.16
C ALA A 172 -0.61 -22.92 -23.97
N ASP A 173 0.07 -24.07 -23.95
CA ASP A 173 1.12 -24.34 -22.98
C ASP A 173 2.21 -23.25 -23.04
N PRO A 174 2.78 -22.85 -21.88
CA PRO A 174 3.76 -21.77 -21.84
C PRO A 174 5.06 -22.17 -22.52
N GLN A 175 5.71 -21.19 -23.15
CA GLN A 175 7.05 -21.37 -23.72
C GLN A 175 8.07 -21.72 -22.64
N ILE A 176 9.11 -22.48 -23.02
CA ILE A 176 10.18 -22.90 -22.09
C ILE A 176 10.89 -21.70 -21.46
N GLN A 177 11.04 -20.60 -22.21
CA GLN A 177 11.64 -19.34 -21.77
C GLN A 177 10.84 -18.67 -20.64
N LEU A 178 9.50 -18.71 -20.69
CA LEU A 178 8.66 -18.18 -19.61
C LEU A 178 8.86 -18.98 -18.31
N LEU A 179 8.89 -20.31 -18.43
CA LEU A 179 9.17 -21.20 -17.31
C LEU A 179 10.57 -20.95 -16.72
N ASP A 180 11.60 -20.80 -17.56
CA ASP A 180 12.97 -20.51 -17.12
C ASP A 180 13.07 -19.16 -16.43
N LEU A 181 12.39 -18.13 -16.97
CA LEU A 181 12.39 -16.80 -16.39
C LEU A 181 11.76 -16.82 -14.98
N ILE A 182 10.61 -17.48 -14.83
CA ILE A 182 9.96 -17.67 -13.53
C ILE A 182 10.89 -18.42 -12.58
N HIS A 183 11.50 -19.53 -13.01
CA HIS A 183 12.42 -20.33 -12.21
C HIS A 183 13.58 -19.50 -11.64
N VAL A 184 14.27 -18.70 -12.48
CA VAL A 184 15.38 -17.83 -12.05
C VAL A 184 14.93 -16.82 -10.99
N HIS A 185 13.71 -16.29 -11.09
CA HIS A 185 13.16 -15.38 -10.10
C HIS A 185 12.84 -16.09 -8.77
N LEU A 186 12.28 -17.30 -8.80
CA LEU A 186 12.02 -18.07 -7.58
C LEU A 186 13.32 -18.48 -6.86
N GLN A 187 14.36 -18.83 -7.61
CA GLN A 187 15.70 -19.08 -7.07
C GLN A 187 16.27 -17.87 -6.33
N ARG A 188 15.95 -16.66 -6.78
CA ARG A 188 16.31 -15.45 -6.05
C ARG A 188 15.50 -15.26 -4.77
N ILE A 189 14.19 -15.48 -4.83
CA ILE A 189 13.25 -15.09 -3.75
C ILE A 189 13.40 -16.04 -2.56
N SER A 190 13.50 -17.34 -2.84
CA SER A 190 13.46 -18.38 -1.82
C SER A 190 14.50 -18.21 -0.70
N PRO A 191 15.78 -17.88 -0.98
CA PRO A 191 16.79 -17.69 0.07
C PRO A 191 16.55 -16.51 1.02
N THR A 192 15.75 -15.52 0.61
CA THR A 192 15.52 -14.29 1.40
C THR A 192 14.18 -14.25 2.12
N ILE A 193 13.34 -15.28 2.00
CA ILE A 193 11.98 -15.28 2.56
C ILE A 193 11.99 -14.98 4.06
N ASP A 194 12.90 -15.56 4.85
CA ASP A 194 13.00 -15.31 6.29
C ASP A 194 13.23 -13.82 6.62
N TYR A 195 14.01 -13.13 5.79
CA TYR A 195 14.24 -11.69 5.92
C TYR A 195 12.96 -10.90 5.63
N ALA A 196 12.22 -11.26 4.57
CA ALA A 196 10.94 -10.63 4.24
C ALA A 196 9.88 -10.83 5.34
N ILE A 197 9.75 -12.05 5.87
CA ILE A 197 8.82 -12.37 6.95
C ILE A 197 9.13 -11.54 8.22
N ALA A 198 10.41 -11.31 8.52
CA ALA A 198 10.83 -10.53 9.68
C ALA A 198 10.40 -9.06 9.64
N GLN A 199 10.09 -8.52 8.46
CA GLN A 199 9.64 -7.15 8.33
C GLN A 199 8.18 -6.95 8.75
N ASN A 200 7.36 -8.01 8.88
CA ASN A 200 5.93 -7.91 9.23
C ASN A 200 5.20 -6.80 8.44
N ASN A 201 5.44 -6.76 7.13
CA ASN A 201 4.79 -5.87 6.16
C ASN A 201 4.42 -6.69 4.90
N ASN A 202 3.96 -6.00 3.85
CA ASN A 202 3.57 -6.60 2.57
C ASN A 202 4.67 -7.39 1.85
N HIS A 203 5.97 -7.16 2.11
CA HIS A 203 7.06 -7.91 1.44
C HIS A 203 6.92 -9.42 1.67
N GLY A 204 6.66 -9.82 2.93
CA GLY A 204 6.47 -11.23 3.26
C GLY A 204 5.27 -11.86 2.55
N THR A 205 4.21 -11.08 2.29
CA THR A 205 3.05 -11.54 1.52
C THR A 205 3.39 -11.67 0.04
N SER A 206 3.98 -10.65 -0.58
CA SER A 206 4.33 -10.67 -2.01
C SER A 206 5.33 -11.77 -2.35
N GLU A 207 6.37 -11.96 -1.51
CA GLU A 207 7.37 -13.03 -1.70
C GLU A 207 6.76 -14.43 -1.51
N ALA A 208 5.86 -14.59 -0.53
CA ALA A 208 5.12 -15.85 -0.35
C ALA A 208 4.16 -16.13 -1.52
N THR A 209 3.47 -15.11 -2.05
CA THR A 209 2.62 -15.23 -3.24
C THR A 209 3.44 -15.70 -4.42
N ALA A 210 4.56 -15.05 -4.74
CA ALA A 210 5.40 -15.43 -5.89
C ALA A 210 5.93 -16.87 -5.77
N LEU A 211 6.43 -17.28 -4.60
CA LEU A 211 6.85 -18.66 -4.36
C LEU A 211 5.70 -19.66 -4.56
N TYR A 212 4.51 -19.33 -4.06
CA TYR A 212 3.35 -20.18 -4.21
C TYR A 212 2.92 -20.30 -5.67
N ILE A 213 2.58 -19.18 -6.32
CA ILE A 213 2.04 -19.21 -7.68
C ILE A 213 3.06 -19.71 -8.70
N GLY A 214 4.33 -19.32 -8.55
CA GLY A 214 5.40 -19.79 -9.41
C GLY A 214 5.71 -21.26 -9.19
N GLY A 215 5.66 -21.71 -7.93
CA GLY A 215 5.80 -23.13 -7.59
C GLY A 215 4.66 -23.98 -8.19
N VAL A 216 3.41 -23.56 -8.06
CA VAL A 216 2.25 -24.23 -8.69
C VAL A 216 2.42 -24.28 -10.21
N PHE A 217 2.74 -23.14 -10.82
CA PHE A 217 2.90 -23.01 -12.27
C PHE A 217 4.00 -23.94 -12.80
N LEU A 218 5.19 -23.89 -12.21
CA LEU A 218 6.29 -24.76 -12.60
C LEU A 218 5.98 -26.23 -12.29
N ASN A 219 5.35 -26.54 -11.15
CA ASN A 219 5.05 -27.93 -10.82
C ASN A 219 4.00 -28.54 -11.77
N HIS A 220 3.13 -27.73 -12.37
CA HIS A 220 2.18 -28.19 -13.39
C HIS A 220 2.86 -28.46 -14.74
N PHE A 221 3.65 -27.51 -15.26
CA PHE A 221 4.24 -27.62 -16.62
C PHE A 221 5.64 -28.26 -16.67
N ARG A 222 6.41 -28.17 -15.60
CA ARG A 222 7.75 -28.75 -15.47
C ARG A 222 8.00 -29.27 -14.05
N PRO A 223 7.35 -30.37 -13.65
CA PRO A 223 7.43 -30.91 -12.30
C PRO A 223 8.87 -31.14 -11.83
N SER A 224 9.19 -30.67 -10.63
CA SER A 224 10.47 -30.93 -9.97
C SER A 224 10.33 -30.83 -8.46
N SER A 225 11.24 -31.47 -7.72
CA SER A 225 11.27 -31.37 -6.25
C SER A 225 11.43 -29.92 -5.77
N GLN A 226 12.19 -29.11 -6.51
CA GLN A 226 12.40 -27.69 -6.21
C GLN A 226 11.13 -26.87 -6.44
N ALA A 227 10.42 -27.06 -7.57
CA ALA A 227 9.15 -26.38 -7.83
C ALA A 227 8.12 -26.70 -6.74
N LYS A 228 8.02 -27.98 -6.35
CA LYS A 228 7.15 -28.42 -5.26
C LYS A 228 7.54 -27.79 -3.91
N GLN A 229 8.83 -27.71 -3.60
CA GLN A 229 9.31 -27.04 -2.39
C GLN A 229 8.91 -25.55 -2.36
N TRP A 230 9.02 -24.83 -3.47
CA TRP A 230 8.59 -23.43 -3.55
C TRP A 230 7.08 -23.28 -3.40
N GLN A 231 6.29 -24.15 -4.04
CA GLN A 231 4.84 -24.19 -3.87
C GLN A 231 4.46 -24.36 -2.38
N ASP A 232 5.03 -25.35 -1.71
CA ASP A 232 4.73 -25.67 -0.31
C ASP A 232 5.20 -24.56 0.64
N THR A 233 6.38 -23.99 0.39
CA THR A 233 6.93 -22.88 1.17
C THR A 233 6.06 -21.62 1.01
N GLY A 234 5.67 -21.29 -0.22
CA GLY A 234 4.81 -20.15 -0.50
C GLY A 234 3.44 -20.30 0.16
N ARG A 235 2.81 -21.48 0.05
CA ARG A 235 1.54 -21.77 0.73
C ARG A 235 1.65 -21.63 2.24
N TYR A 236 2.67 -22.22 2.86
CA TYR A 236 2.91 -22.12 4.29
C TYR A 236 3.00 -20.66 4.73
N TRP A 237 3.78 -19.85 4.01
CA TRP A 237 3.94 -18.45 4.37
C TRP A 237 2.70 -17.62 4.07
N LEU A 238 1.92 -17.88 3.01
CA LEU A 238 0.65 -17.19 2.77
C LEU A 238 -0.33 -17.39 3.94
N GLU A 239 -0.50 -18.62 4.40
CA GLU A 239 -1.32 -18.96 5.57
C GLU A 239 -0.80 -18.26 6.83
N ASN A 240 0.51 -18.30 7.04
CA ASN A 240 1.15 -17.65 8.18
C ASN A 240 1.01 -16.11 8.13
N ARG A 241 1.19 -15.49 6.97
CA ARG A 241 1.14 -14.03 6.79
C ARG A 241 -0.27 -13.49 7.00
N ALA A 242 -1.30 -14.15 6.49
CA ALA A 242 -2.67 -13.76 6.82
C ALA A 242 -2.94 -13.90 8.32
N LYS A 243 -2.56 -15.04 8.91
CA LYS A 243 -2.70 -15.28 10.36
C LYS A 243 -2.02 -14.20 11.20
N CYS A 244 -0.85 -13.72 10.79
CA CYS A 244 -0.02 -12.80 11.56
C CYS A 244 -0.27 -11.32 11.25
N LEU A 245 -0.67 -10.97 10.02
CA LEU A 245 -0.68 -9.57 9.56
C LEU A 245 -2.07 -9.04 9.22
N ILE A 246 -3.08 -9.91 9.06
CA ILE A 246 -4.48 -9.51 8.91
C ILE A 246 -5.14 -9.64 10.28
N MET A 247 -5.53 -8.50 10.85
CA MET A 247 -6.14 -8.41 12.17
C MET A 247 -7.56 -9.00 12.19
N ALA A 248 -8.14 -9.20 13.38
CA ALA A 248 -9.42 -9.88 13.48
C ALA A 248 -10.56 -9.08 12.83
N ASP A 249 -10.44 -7.76 12.81
CA ASP A 249 -11.34 -6.81 12.13
C ASP A 249 -11.07 -6.63 10.62
N GLY A 250 -10.11 -7.38 10.06
CA GLY A 250 -9.76 -7.34 8.64
C GLY A 250 -8.67 -6.35 8.27
N GLY A 251 -8.28 -5.42 9.15
CA GLY A 251 -7.24 -4.44 8.85
C GLY A 251 -5.85 -5.09 8.70
N PHE A 252 -4.99 -4.47 7.89
CA PHE A 252 -3.63 -4.96 7.62
C PHE A 252 -2.55 -4.26 8.44
N SER A 253 -1.49 -5.00 8.78
CA SER A 253 -0.37 -4.59 9.65
C SER A 253 0.31 -3.25 9.35
N GLN A 254 0.21 -2.73 8.12
CA GLN A 254 0.86 -1.46 7.75
C GLN A 254 0.00 -0.22 7.99
N TYR A 255 -1.26 -0.40 8.40
CA TYR A 255 -2.21 0.70 8.62
C TYR A 255 -2.35 1.62 7.41
N SER A 256 -2.31 1.05 6.20
CA SER A 256 -2.32 1.78 4.93
C SER A 256 -3.34 1.19 3.97
N VAL A 257 -4.17 2.05 3.37
CA VAL A 257 -5.17 1.63 2.37
C VAL A 257 -4.50 1.11 1.11
N ASN A 258 -3.43 1.77 0.67
CA ASN A 258 -2.65 1.35 -0.50
C ASN A 258 -1.96 -0.01 -0.28
N TYR A 259 -1.34 -0.21 0.89
CA TYR A 259 -0.70 -1.50 1.18
C TYR A 259 -1.70 -2.62 1.51
N HIS A 260 -2.89 -2.27 1.99
CA HIS A 260 -4.00 -3.21 2.08
C HIS A 260 -4.42 -3.71 0.70
N ARG A 261 -4.54 -2.82 -0.30
CA ARG A 261 -4.77 -3.20 -1.72
C ARG A 261 -3.70 -4.15 -2.22
N VAL A 262 -2.42 -3.83 -2.06
CA VAL A 262 -1.31 -4.69 -2.52
C VAL A 262 -1.39 -6.08 -1.90
N MET A 263 -1.65 -6.16 -0.59
CA MET A 263 -1.82 -7.42 0.12
C MET A 263 -2.99 -8.22 -0.46
N LEU A 264 -4.15 -7.58 -0.63
CA LEU A 264 -5.37 -8.23 -1.09
C LEU A 264 -5.25 -8.72 -2.53
N ASP A 265 -4.71 -7.90 -3.44
CA ASP A 265 -4.45 -8.28 -4.84
C ASP A 265 -3.49 -9.47 -4.93
N SER A 266 -2.48 -9.53 -4.06
CA SER A 266 -1.53 -10.66 -4.00
C SER A 266 -2.23 -11.98 -3.62
N TYR A 267 -3.21 -11.93 -2.71
CA TYR A 267 -4.01 -13.11 -2.36
C TYR A 267 -5.04 -13.45 -3.43
N CYS A 268 -5.65 -12.47 -4.09
CA CYS A 268 -6.54 -12.69 -5.23
C CYS A 268 -5.83 -13.48 -6.32
N LEU A 269 -4.62 -13.08 -6.70
CA LEU A 269 -3.84 -13.80 -7.71
C LEU A 269 -3.48 -15.22 -7.25
N ALA A 270 -3.13 -15.40 -5.97
CA ALA A 270 -2.88 -16.73 -5.42
C ALA A 270 -4.14 -17.64 -5.51
N GLU A 271 -5.32 -17.12 -5.19
CA GLU A 271 -6.58 -17.86 -5.29
C GLU A 271 -6.97 -18.16 -6.74
N ILE A 272 -6.74 -17.22 -7.67
CA ILE A 272 -6.94 -17.46 -9.10
C ILE A 272 -6.06 -18.61 -9.58
N VAL A 273 -4.75 -18.56 -9.29
CA VAL A 273 -3.80 -19.62 -9.66
C VAL A 273 -4.21 -20.95 -9.04
N ARG A 274 -4.61 -20.95 -7.75
CA ARG A 274 -5.11 -22.15 -7.08
C ARG A 274 -6.29 -22.77 -7.83
N ARG A 275 -7.29 -21.96 -8.24
CA ARG A 275 -8.47 -22.44 -9.00
C ARG A 275 -8.10 -22.92 -10.40
N GLN A 276 -7.26 -22.17 -11.12
CA GLN A 276 -6.91 -22.48 -12.51
C GLN A 276 -6.12 -23.79 -12.65
N PHE A 277 -5.35 -24.16 -11.62
CA PHE A 277 -4.54 -25.38 -11.62
C PHE A 277 -5.04 -26.45 -10.63
N ASP A 278 -6.27 -26.31 -10.12
CA ASP A 278 -6.92 -27.23 -9.19
C ASP A 278 -6.05 -27.63 -7.98
N ASP A 279 -5.31 -26.67 -7.41
CA ASP A 279 -4.52 -26.92 -6.21
C ASP A 279 -5.38 -26.85 -4.94
N LYS A 280 -4.88 -27.49 -3.87
CA LYS A 280 -5.57 -27.64 -2.58
C LYS A 280 -6.12 -26.30 -2.08
N THR A 281 -7.38 -26.31 -1.63
CA THR A 281 -8.01 -25.14 -1.00
C THR A 281 -7.17 -24.60 0.16
N PHE A 282 -7.12 -23.27 0.28
CA PHE A 282 -6.55 -22.64 1.47
C PHE A 282 -7.41 -22.92 2.70
N SER A 283 -6.85 -22.70 3.88
CA SER A 283 -7.57 -22.91 5.13
C SER A 283 -8.80 -22.00 5.24
N ILE A 284 -9.82 -22.48 5.93
CA ILE A 284 -11.03 -21.70 6.25
C ILE A 284 -10.64 -20.39 6.97
N ARG A 285 -9.60 -20.43 7.82
CA ARG A 285 -9.08 -19.25 8.50
C ARG A 285 -8.58 -18.20 7.52
N LEU A 286 -7.78 -18.60 6.52
CA LEU A 286 -7.30 -17.69 5.48
C LEU A 286 -8.48 -17.03 4.76
N GLN A 287 -9.42 -17.86 4.29
CA GLN A 287 -10.59 -17.39 3.54
C GLN A 287 -11.41 -16.37 4.34
N GLN A 288 -11.68 -16.65 5.62
CA GLN A 288 -12.38 -15.74 6.52
C GLN A 288 -11.61 -14.43 6.78
N GLN A 289 -10.29 -14.47 6.87
CA GLN A 289 -9.47 -13.26 7.02
C GLN A 289 -9.51 -12.41 5.74
N LEU A 290 -9.46 -13.03 4.56
CA LEU A 290 -9.54 -12.33 3.27
C LEU A 290 -10.93 -11.76 3.00
N GLN A 291 -12.00 -12.43 3.46
CA GLN A 291 -13.34 -11.86 3.46
C GLN A 291 -13.38 -10.57 4.29
N ARG A 292 -12.93 -10.60 5.54
CA ARG A 292 -12.90 -9.39 6.40
C ARG A 292 -12.00 -8.29 5.87
N ALA A 293 -10.86 -8.64 5.28
CA ALA A 293 -9.99 -7.68 4.61
C ALA A 293 -10.67 -7.05 3.38
N THR A 294 -11.48 -7.81 2.65
CA THR A 294 -12.29 -7.29 1.54
C THR A 294 -13.33 -6.29 2.05
N ASP A 295 -14.02 -6.63 3.14
CA ASP A 295 -15.00 -5.76 3.79
C ASP A 295 -14.37 -4.45 4.26
N TRP A 296 -13.20 -4.54 4.90
CA TRP A 296 -12.44 -3.39 5.37
C TRP A 296 -12.13 -2.39 4.24
N LEU A 297 -11.66 -2.89 3.08
CA LEU A 297 -11.36 -2.03 1.93
C LEU A 297 -12.63 -1.45 1.31
N HIS A 298 -13.70 -2.24 1.22
CA HIS A 298 -15.00 -1.78 0.71
C HIS A 298 -15.57 -0.64 1.56
N VAL A 299 -15.54 -0.78 2.89
CA VAL A 299 -16.04 0.22 3.83
C VAL A 299 -15.38 1.58 3.61
N LEU A 300 -14.08 1.61 3.33
CA LEU A 300 -13.34 2.84 3.04
C LEU A 300 -13.56 3.40 1.62
N THR A 301 -13.85 2.53 0.65
CA THR A 301 -13.99 2.89 -0.77
C THR A 301 -15.29 3.66 -1.02
N GLN A 302 -15.19 4.89 -1.51
CA GLN A 302 -16.34 5.74 -1.85
C GLN A 302 -16.92 5.40 -3.24
N VAL A 303 -18.06 6.00 -3.59
CA VAL A 303 -18.83 5.67 -4.80
C VAL A 303 -18.02 5.81 -6.10
N HIS A 304 -17.14 6.81 -6.18
CA HIS A 304 -16.24 7.03 -7.32
C HIS A 304 -14.94 6.21 -7.25
N GLY A 305 -14.78 5.40 -6.20
CA GLY A 305 -13.68 4.47 -6.02
C GLY A 305 -12.49 4.98 -5.23
N ASN A 306 -12.42 6.29 -4.96
CA ASN A 306 -11.43 6.85 -4.04
C ASN A 306 -11.63 6.32 -2.61
N ALA A 307 -10.59 6.39 -1.80
CA ALA A 307 -10.62 6.08 -0.37
C ALA A 307 -9.74 7.09 0.40
N PRO A 308 -9.90 7.22 1.73
CA PRO A 308 -8.96 7.95 2.57
C PRO A 308 -7.52 7.55 2.29
N ASN A 309 -6.61 8.53 2.16
CA ASN A 309 -5.19 8.27 1.88
C ASN A 309 -4.42 7.95 3.19
N LEU A 310 -4.96 7.03 3.99
CA LEU A 310 -4.42 6.70 5.31
C LEU A 310 -3.14 5.88 5.18
N GLY A 311 -2.16 6.23 6.00
CA GLY A 311 -0.88 5.55 6.11
C GLY A 311 0.01 5.74 4.88
N ALA A 312 1.12 5.01 4.87
CA ALA A 312 2.09 5.08 3.79
C ALA A 312 1.50 4.67 2.42
N ASN A 313 1.69 5.51 1.40
CA ASN A 313 1.18 5.30 0.05
C ASN A 313 2.30 5.54 -0.98
N ASP A 314 2.78 4.46 -1.59
CA ASP A 314 3.77 4.51 -2.68
C ASP A 314 3.16 4.33 -4.07
N GLY A 315 1.85 4.16 -4.12
CA GLY A 315 1.17 3.96 -5.37
C GLY A 315 1.26 2.61 -6.01
N ALA A 316 1.75 1.62 -5.28
CA ALA A 316 1.68 0.25 -5.72
C ALA A 316 0.23 -0.17 -6.03
N ARG A 317 0.02 -0.57 -7.28
CA ARG A 317 -1.19 -1.19 -7.79
C ARG A 317 -0.75 -2.42 -8.57
N LEU A 318 -1.11 -3.61 -8.09
CA LEU A 318 -0.51 -4.85 -8.58
C LEU A 318 -1.14 -5.34 -9.88
N LEU A 319 -2.46 -5.22 -10.03
CA LEU A 319 -3.20 -5.73 -11.20
C LEU A 319 -3.77 -4.57 -12.02
N VAL A 320 -2.90 -3.88 -12.77
CA VAL A 320 -3.26 -2.69 -13.57
C VAL A 320 -3.87 -3.11 -14.93
N VAL A 321 -4.99 -3.83 -14.90
CA VAL A 321 -5.70 -4.32 -16.10
C VAL A 321 -7.04 -3.61 -16.34
N SER A 322 -7.44 -2.74 -15.40
CA SER A 322 -8.66 -1.93 -15.48
C SER A 322 -8.32 -0.47 -15.79
N ALA A 323 -8.99 0.11 -16.78
CA ALA A 323 -8.97 1.53 -17.17
C ALA A 323 -9.68 2.40 -16.10
N THR A 324 -9.02 2.51 -14.95
CA THR A 324 -9.46 3.23 -13.75
C THR A 324 -8.27 4.01 -13.22
N ASP A 325 -8.54 5.12 -12.54
CA ASP A 325 -7.50 5.95 -11.94
C ASP A 325 -6.73 5.16 -10.87
N TYR A 326 -5.50 5.59 -10.62
CA TYR A 326 -4.61 5.17 -9.55
C TYR A 326 -5.31 5.05 -8.18
N ALA A 327 -6.16 6.02 -7.85
CA ALA A 327 -6.85 6.10 -6.57
C ALA A 327 -8.16 5.29 -6.53
N ASP A 328 -8.54 4.63 -7.63
CA ASP A 328 -9.74 3.78 -7.66
C ASP A 328 -9.45 2.39 -7.08
N PHE A 329 -10.04 2.10 -5.94
CA PHE A 329 -9.90 0.82 -5.23
C PHE A 329 -10.98 -0.19 -5.63
N ARG A 330 -11.98 0.19 -6.43
CA ARG A 330 -13.08 -0.69 -6.82
C ARG A 330 -12.61 -1.95 -7.56
N PRO A 331 -11.62 -1.92 -8.48
CA PRO A 331 -11.14 -3.15 -9.12
C PRO A 331 -10.68 -4.21 -8.11
N SER A 332 -9.90 -3.82 -7.09
CA SER A 332 -9.41 -4.73 -6.06
C SER A 332 -10.52 -5.26 -5.17
N VAL A 333 -11.45 -4.39 -4.74
CA VAL A 333 -12.63 -4.80 -3.96
C VAL A 333 -13.52 -5.75 -4.78
N GLN A 334 -13.75 -5.45 -6.04
CA GLN A 334 -14.58 -6.25 -6.94
C GLN A 334 -13.97 -7.65 -7.14
N LEU A 335 -12.67 -7.73 -7.40
CA LEU A 335 -11.95 -8.98 -7.55
C LEU A 335 -12.01 -9.82 -6.27
N ALA A 336 -11.67 -9.20 -5.13
CA ALA A 336 -11.60 -9.90 -3.85
C ALA A 336 -12.97 -10.37 -3.35
N SER A 337 -14.02 -9.55 -3.51
CA SER A 337 -15.38 -9.91 -3.11
C SER A 337 -15.92 -11.10 -3.92
N THR A 338 -15.67 -11.08 -5.23
CA THR A 338 -15.99 -12.20 -6.13
C THR A 338 -15.27 -13.49 -5.74
N LEU A 339 -14.00 -13.41 -5.32
CA LEU A 339 -13.21 -14.60 -4.98
C LEU A 339 -13.48 -15.14 -3.56
N PHE A 340 -13.58 -14.26 -2.56
CA PHE A 340 -13.54 -14.65 -1.14
C PHE A 340 -14.87 -14.53 -0.41
N VAL A 341 -15.81 -13.74 -0.93
CA VAL A 341 -17.12 -13.51 -0.27
C VAL A 341 -18.22 -14.34 -0.93
N GLY A 342 -18.05 -14.75 -2.19
CA GLY A 342 -19.11 -15.39 -2.97
C GLY A 342 -20.19 -14.39 -3.43
N HIS A 343 -19.88 -13.09 -3.41
CA HIS A 343 -20.73 -12.01 -3.90
C HIS A 343 -19.86 -10.87 -4.43
N SER A 344 -20.15 -10.36 -5.61
CA SER A 344 -19.48 -9.20 -6.20
C SER A 344 -20.06 -7.90 -5.62
N TYR A 345 -19.26 -7.05 -4.97
CA TYR A 345 -19.82 -5.90 -4.24
C TYR A 345 -20.40 -4.81 -5.14
N TYR A 346 -19.88 -4.62 -6.35
CA TYR A 346 -20.42 -3.68 -7.33
C TYR A 346 -21.21 -4.44 -8.41
N GLN A 347 -22.52 -4.51 -8.24
CA GLN A 347 -23.41 -5.23 -9.15
C GLN A 347 -23.57 -4.51 -10.50
N THR A 348 -23.71 -3.19 -10.49
CA THR A 348 -23.72 -2.37 -11.72
C THR A 348 -22.43 -2.59 -12.51
N ALA A 349 -22.53 -2.70 -13.83
CA ALA A 349 -21.37 -2.83 -14.71
C ALA A 349 -20.52 -1.56 -14.69
N GLY A 350 -19.20 -1.70 -14.66
CA GLY A 350 -18.27 -0.58 -14.70
C GLY A 350 -16.86 -0.98 -15.12
N THR A 351 -15.97 0.00 -15.31
CA THR A 351 -14.57 -0.26 -15.69
C THR A 351 -13.82 -1.08 -14.63
N TYR A 352 -14.26 -1.05 -13.38
CA TYR A 352 -13.74 -1.90 -12.31
C TYR A 352 -13.95 -3.40 -12.57
N ASP A 353 -14.86 -3.81 -13.46
CA ASP A 353 -15.09 -5.21 -13.82
C ASP A 353 -14.07 -5.77 -14.81
N GLN A 354 -13.26 -4.91 -15.43
CA GLN A 354 -12.25 -5.35 -16.42
C GLN A 354 -11.25 -6.34 -15.85
N VAL A 355 -10.96 -6.28 -14.53
CA VAL A 355 -10.12 -7.28 -13.86
C VAL A 355 -10.78 -8.66 -13.77
N LEU A 356 -12.11 -8.72 -13.63
CA LEU A 356 -12.84 -9.99 -13.67
C LEU A 356 -12.81 -10.57 -15.08
N VAL A 357 -13.08 -9.73 -16.08
CA VAL A 357 -12.97 -10.11 -17.51
C VAL A 357 -11.57 -10.60 -17.84
N PHE A 358 -10.53 -9.92 -17.33
CA PHE A 358 -9.14 -10.30 -17.54
C PHE A 358 -8.86 -11.73 -17.07
N PHE A 359 -9.38 -12.14 -15.91
CA PHE A 359 -9.20 -13.50 -15.39
C PHE A 359 -10.33 -14.48 -15.76
N ALA A 360 -11.21 -14.12 -16.70
CA ALA A 360 -12.38 -14.91 -17.08
C ALA A 360 -13.26 -15.32 -15.88
N LEU A 361 -13.44 -14.40 -14.93
CA LEU A 361 -14.30 -14.55 -13.77
C LEU A 361 -15.65 -13.89 -14.04
N GLU A 362 -16.72 -14.59 -13.66
CA GLU A 362 -18.07 -14.05 -13.71
C GLU A 362 -18.41 -13.35 -12.39
N LYS A 363 -19.23 -12.29 -12.48
CA LYS A 363 -19.78 -11.66 -11.28
C LYS A 363 -20.62 -12.66 -10.51
N MET A 364 -20.48 -12.66 -9.20
CA MET A 364 -21.31 -13.45 -8.31
C MET A 364 -22.44 -12.58 -7.76
N GLN A 365 -23.66 -13.08 -7.85
CA GLN A 365 -24.82 -12.44 -7.25
C GLN A 365 -25.49 -13.41 -6.30
N ASN A 366 -25.63 -12.96 -5.05
CA ASN A 366 -26.40 -13.63 -4.01
C ASN A 366 -27.48 -12.65 -3.57
N GLN A 367 -28.76 -12.99 -3.82
CA GLN A 367 -29.89 -12.09 -3.60
C GLN A 367 -30.10 -11.73 -2.12
N ALA A 368 -29.67 -12.59 -1.20
CA ALA A 368 -29.80 -12.37 0.24
C ALA A 368 -28.55 -11.71 0.86
N PHE A 369 -27.61 -11.22 0.04
CA PHE A 369 -26.37 -10.64 0.54
C PHE A 369 -26.54 -9.17 0.93
N GLU A 370 -26.11 -8.83 2.14
CA GLU A 370 -26.04 -7.44 2.61
C GLU A 370 -24.60 -6.95 2.54
N LEU A 371 -24.40 -5.78 1.92
CA LEU A 371 -23.08 -5.15 1.86
C LEU A 371 -22.58 -4.79 3.27
N PRO A 372 -21.27 -4.87 3.53
CA PRO A 372 -20.70 -4.42 4.79
C PRO A 372 -21.08 -2.97 5.08
N SER A 373 -21.69 -2.74 6.25
CA SER A 373 -22.03 -1.39 6.70
C SER A 373 -20.79 -0.51 6.73
N LYS A 374 -20.87 0.72 6.22
CA LYS A 374 -19.81 1.73 6.35
C LYS A 374 -19.67 2.28 7.79
N GLN A 375 -20.58 1.91 8.67
CA GLN A 375 -20.51 2.23 10.08
C GLN A 375 -19.82 1.10 10.85
N GLN A 376 -18.55 1.28 11.19
CA GLN A 376 -17.70 0.24 11.78
C GLN A 376 -16.82 0.81 12.89
N PHE A 377 -16.52 -0.05 13.87
CA PHE A 377 -15.42 0.12 14.79
C PHE A 377 -14.41 -1.00 14.58
N PHE A 378 -13.37 -0.72 13.81
CA PHE A 378 -12.25 -1.61 13.58
C PHE A 378 -11.26 -1.48 14.74
N GLN A 379 -11.57 -2.20 15.83
CA GLN A 379 -10.87 -2.07 17.11
C GLN A 379 -9.38 -2.40 17.03
N ASP A 380 -8.99 -3.48 16.33
CA ASP A 380 -7.61 -3.95 16.30
C ASP A 380 -6.74 -3.09 15.36
N SER A 381 -7.30 -2.70 14.22
CA SER A 381 -6.62 -1.83 13.24
C SER A 381 -6.66 -0.35 13.60
N GLY A 382 -7.42 0.00 14.65
CA GLY A 382 -7.47 1.34 15.22
C GLY A 382 -8.14 2.33 14.28
N LEU A 383 -9.38 2.07 13.88
CA LEU A 383 -10.13 2.92 12.96
C LEU A 383 -11.63 2.89 13.29
N MET A 384 -12.28 4.05 13.29
CA MET A 384 -13.75 4.16 13.33
C MET A 384 -14.24 4.78 12.03
N THR A 385 -15.35 4.28 11.49
CA THR A 385 -15.98 4.84 10.30
C THR A 385 -17.48 5.02 10.49
N ALA A 386 -18.05 6.00 9.81
CA ALA A 386 -19.49 6.16 9.69
C ALA A 386 -19.87 6.90 8.41
N THR A 387 -21.11 6.65 7.99
CA THR A 387 -21.82 7.51 7.04
C THR A 387 -23.01 8.12 7.75
N ILE A 388 -23.14 9.45 7.69
CA ILE A 388 -24.26 10.19 8.27
C ILE A 388 -24.64 11.37 7.37
N GLY A 389 -25.88 11.38 6.89
CA GLY A 389 -26.31 12.38 5.91
C GLY A 389 -25.39 12.37 4.67
N PRO A 390 -24.82 13.52 4.26
CA PRO A 390 -23.90 13.60 3.13
C PRO A 390 -22.46 13.21 3.48
N PHE A 391 -22.16 12.94 4.76
CA PHE A 391 -20.80 12.75 5.24
C PHE A 391 -20.40 11.28 5.34
N PHE A 392 -19.16 11.00 4.96
CA PHE A 392 -18.44 9.81 5.40
C PHE A 392 -17.20 10.22 6.20
N LEU A 393 -16.93 9.52 7.29
CA LEU A 393 -15.81 9.81 8.18
C LEU A 393 -14.94 8.58 8.38
N ALA A 394 -13.63 8.79 8.48
CA ALA A 394 -12.66 7.80 8.93
C ALA A 394 -11.77 8.42 10.03
N PHE A 395 -11.89 7.91 11.25
CA PHE A 395 -11.20 8.43 12.44
C PHE A 395 -10.12 7.46 12.92
N LYS A 396 -8.85 7.86 12.78
CA LYS A 396 -7.68 7.03 13.08
C LYS A 396 -7.35 7.05 14.58
N LEU A 397 -7.28 5.87 15.19
CA LEU A 397 -7.00 5.70 16.62
C LEU A 397 -5.52 5.35 16.87
N PRO A 398 -4.95 5.76 18.01
CA PRO A 398 -3.58 5.43 18.43
C PRO A 398 -3.45 3.98 18.93
N ILE A 399 -3.85 3.00 18.11
CA ILE A 399 -3.81 1.57 18.43
C ILE A 399 -2.80 0.90 17.49
N PHE A 400 -1.66 0.46 18.04
CA PHE A 400 -0.54 -0.08 17.28
C PHE A 400 -0.08 -1.45 17.80
N HIS A 401 -0.37 -2.49 17.03
CA HIS A 401 0.17 -3.85 17.16
C HIS A 401 1.44 -4.04 16.34
N PHE A 402 1.59 -3.25 15.28
CA PHE A 402 2.74 -3.23 14.39
C PHE A 402 3.34 -1.82 14.33
N ARG A 403 4.52 -1.69 13.72
CA ARG A 403 5.17 -0.38 13.60
C ARG A 403 4.31 0.58 12.76
N PRO A 404 3.92 1.75 13.30
CA PRO A 404 3.26 2.78 12.49
C PRO A 404 4.25 3.40 11.49
N SER A 405 3.70 3.93 10.39
CA SER A 405 4.48 4.60 9.34
C SER A 405 4.35 6.12 9.34
N GLN A 406 3.40 6.67 10.11
CA GLN A 406 3.12 8.10 10.21
C GLN A 406 2.77 8.48 11.67
N CYS A 407 2.84 9.78 11.99
CA CYS A 407 2.32 10.39 13.23
C CYS A 407 0.94 11.01 12.97
N ASP A 408 -0.03 10.15 12.71
CA ASP A 408 -1.40 10.48 12.26
C ASP A 408 -2.47 10.14 13.31
N SER A 409 -2.09 9.99 14.58
CA SER A 409 -3.05 9.61 15.62
C SER A 409 -4.09 10.70 15.84
N LEU A 410 -5.34 10.26 15.96
CA LEU A 410 -6.54 11.11 16.01
C LEU A 410 -6.79 11.93 14.72
N HIS A 411 -6.14 11.58 13.61
CA HIS A 411 -6.50 12.09 12.29
C HIS A 411 -7.97 11.79 11.98
N LEU A 412 -8.69 12.81 11.52
CA LEU A 412 -10.05 12.70 11.02
C LEU A 412 -10.07 13.02 9.52
N ASP A 413 -10.38 12.01 8.71
CA ASP A 413 -10.62 12.17 7.28
C ASP A 413 -12.15 12.30 7.09
N VAL A 414 -12.59 13.34 6.38
CA VAL A 414 -14.01 13.67 6.19
C VAL A 414 -14.30 13.83 4.71
N TRP A 415 -15.35 13.16 4.26
CA TRP A 415 -15.87 13.22 2.90
C TRP A 415 -17.25 13.84 2.92
N TRP A 416 -17.56 14.63 1.88
CA TRP A 416 -18.85 15.25 1.67
C TRP A 416 -19.30 14.95 0.23
N HIS A 417 -20.47 14.32 0.08
CA HIS A 417 -20.99 13.85 -1.21
C HIS A 417 -20.00 12.99 -2.05
N GLY A 418 -19.17 12.20 -1.38
CA GLY A 418 -18.20 11.32 -2.04
C GLY A 418 -16.90 12.01 -2.48
N GLU A 419 -16.72 13.30 -2.16
CA GLU A 419 -15.46 14.03 -2.32
C GLU A 419 -14.75 14.22 -0.98
N ASN A 420 -13.41 14.15 -0.96
CA ASN A 420 -12.63 14.27 0.28
C ASN A 420 -12.46 15.75 0.66
N LEU A 421 -13.16 16.15 1.73
CA LEU A 421 -13.21 17.50 2.29
C LEU A 421 -12.02 17.78 3.23
N LEU A 422 -11.72 16.87 4.14
CA LEU A 422 -10.60 16.97 5.09
C LEU A 422 -9.56 15.89 4.79
N ARG A 423 -8.46 16.29 4.13
CA ARG A 423 -7.55 15.39 3.43
C ARG A 423 -6.31 15.03 4.25
N ASP A 424 -5.85 13.80 4.07
CA ASP A 424 -4.52 13.37 4.50
C ASP A 424 -3.40 13.94 3.59
N GLY A 425 -2.23 14.21 4.16
CA GLY A 425 -1.08 14.69 3.41
C GLY A 425 -0.42 13.64 2.50
N GLY A 426 -0.63 12.34 2.71
CA GLY A 426 -0.01 11.28 1.93
C GLY A 426 1.47 11.06 2.27
N THR A 427 2.27 10.60 1.31
CA THR A 427 3.65 10.13 1.56
C THR A 427 4.72 10.86 0.77
N TYR A 428 4.40 11.36 -0.44
CA TYR A 428 5.35 11.94 -1.38
C TYR A 428 6.47 11.00 -1.83
N SER A 429 7.51 10.79 -1.04
CA SER A 429 8.65 9.92 -1.37
C SER A 429 9.31 9.36 -0.12
N TYR A 430 9.82 8.14 -0.23
CA TYR A 430 10.59 7.51 0.85
C TYR A 430 12.07 7.89 0.82
N ASN A 431 12.55 8.55 -0.24
CA ASN A 431 13.93 9.01 -0.33
C ASN A 431 13.98 10.44 -0.87
N SER A 432 13.48 11.38 -0.06
CA SER A 432 13.58 12.81 -0.27
C SER A 432 14.38 13.49 0.86
N THR A 433 14.21 14.80 1.03
CA THR A 433 14.81 15.60 2.10
C THR A 433 14.26 15.23 3.48
N LEU A 434 14.96 15.67 4.53
CA LEU A 434 14.47 15.50 5.90
C LEU A 434 13.20 16.32 6.15
N GLU A 435 13.06 17.50 5.54
CA GLU A 435 11.84 18.30 5.67
C GLU A 435 10.62 17.53 5.14
N ASP A 436 10.76 16.89 3.98
CA ASP A 436 9.67 16.10 3.39
C ASP A 436 9.31 14.90 4.26
N LEU A 437 10.32 14.20 4.76
CA LEU A 437 10.11 13.04 5.63
C LEU A 437 9.38 13.46 6.91
N ASP A 438 9.80 14.55 7.55
CA ASP A 438 9.21 15.03 8.79
C ASP A 438 7.85 15.69 8.59
N TYR A 439 7.60 16.27 7.41
CA TYR A 439 6.28 16.80 7.06
C TYR A 439 5.30 15.67 6.75
N PHE A 440 5.52 14.85 5.71
CA PHE A 440 4.53 13.86 5.21
C PHE A 440 4.31 12.65 6.12
N SER A 441 5.29 12.30 6.96
CA SER A 441 5.09 11.25 7.98
C SER A 441 4.91 11.80 9.38
N GLY A 442 4.83 13.13 9.51
CA GLY A 442 4.68 13.83 10.78
C GLY A 442 3.33 14.49 10.95
N THR A 443 3.10 15.02 12.15
CA THR A 443 1.79 15.51 12.59
C THR A 443 1.24 16.65 11.73
N ALA A 444 2.12 17.49 11.16
CA ALA A 444 1.74 18.66 10.38
C ALA A 444 0.98 18.30 9.08
N SER A 445 1.17 17.09 8.56
CA SER A 445 0.48 16.61 7.37
C SER A 445 -0.89 15.96 7.64
N HIS A 446 -1.42 16.05 8.86
CA HIS A 446 -2.65 15.37 9.27
C HIS A 446 -3.66 16.29 9.95
N ASN A 447 -4.93 15.91 9.93
CA ASN A 447 -6.04 16.61 10.61
C ASN A 447 -6.02 16.34 12.12
N THR A 448 -5.01 16.79 12.85
CA THR A 448 -4.80 16.52 14.28
C THR A 448 -3.99 17.63 14.95
N VAL A 449 -3.58 17.44 16.21
CA VAL A 449 -2.81 18.41 17.01
C VAL A 449 -1.33 18.06 17.06
N GLN A 450 -0.47 19.06 16.84
CA GLN A 450 0.96 19.00 17.10
C GLN A 450 1.34 19.80 18.35
N PHE A 451 2.22 19.26 19.19
CA PHE A 451 2.75 19.93 20.38
C PHE A 451 4.20 20.37 20.18
N ASP A 452 4.54 21.56 20.67
CA ASP A 452 5.91 22.06 20.88
C ASP A 452 6.92 21.75 19.76
N ASP A 453 6.47 21.83 18.51
CA ASP A 453 7.25 21.57 17.29
C ASP A 453 7.84 20.15 17.20
N HIS A 454 7.30 19.18 17.95
CA HIS A 454 7.71 17.77 17.87
C HIS A 454 6.61 16.87 17.27
N LEU A 455 7.03 15.69 16.82
CA LEU A 455 6.13 14.64 16.31
C LEU A 455 5.34 14.01 17.47
N GLN A 456 4.24 13.31 17.19
CA GLN A 456 3.50 12.60 18.26
C GLN A 456 4.30 11.40 18.81
N MET A 457 5.23 10.85 18.03
CA MET A 457 6.11 9.75 18.42
C MET A 457 7.56 10.07 18.05
N PRO A 458 8.55 9.69 18.87
CA PRO A 458 9.95 9.94 18.56
C PRO A 458 10.41 9.11 17.34
N ARG A 459 10.99 9.78 16.33
CA ARG A 459 11.58 9.11 15.16
C ARG A 459 12.94 8.50 15.53
N LEU A 460 13.10 7.20 15.25
CA LEU A 460 14.35 6.45 15.48
C LEU A 460 15.13 6.20 14.19
N SER A 461 14.43 6.09 13.07
CA SER A 461 15.00 6.02 11.72
C SER A 461 13.94 6.44 10.72
N ARG A 462 14.31 6.46 9.43
CA ARG A 462 13.42 6.80 8.32
C ARG A 462 12.08 6.05 8.34
N PHE A 463 12.08 4.77 8.72
CA PHE A 463 10.88 3.91 8.73
C PHE A 463 10.53 3.37 10.13
N LEU A 464 11.00 4.02 11.19
CA LEU A 464 10.76 3.55 12.55
C LEU A 464 10.52 4.70 13.51
N PHE A 465 9.32 4.73 14.08
CA PHE A 465 9.01 5.47 15.29
C PHE A 465 9.22 4.58 16.52
N GLY A 466 9.55 5.20 17.64
CA GLY A 466 9.53 4.56 18.95
C GLY A 466 8.36 5.08 19.79
N ASP A 467 8.25 4.55 21.01
CA ASP A 467 7.22 4.92 21.99
C ASP A 467 5.81 5.03 21.42
N TRP A 468 5.36 3.98 20.71
CA TRP A 468 4.08 4.00 20.01
C TRP A 468 2.95 4.33 20.97
N LEU A 469 2.09 5.26 20.53
CA LEU A 469 0.98 5.77 21.32
C LEU A 469 0.01 4.64 21.70
N LYS A 470 -0.74 4.91 22.77
CA LYS A 470 -1.81 4.04 23.25
C LYS A 470 -3.07 4.87 23.45
N PRO A 471 -4.26 4.30 23.21
CA PRO A 471 -5.50 5.03 23.41
C PRO A 471 -5.74 5.30 24.89
N LYS A 472 -6.30 6.47 25.17
CA LYS A 472 -6.92 6.87 26.43
C LYS A 472 -8.39 7.21 26.17
N ASN A 473 -9.25 7.04 27.16
CA ASN A 473 -10.66 7.47 27.14
C ASN A 473 -11.47 7.02 25.90
N LEU A 474 -11.11 5.87 25.34
CA LEU A 474 -11.72 5.30 24.14
C LEU A 474 -13.20 4.99 24.37
N HIS A 475 -14.05 5.60 23.55
CA HIS A 475 -15.49 5.39 23.56
C HIS A 475 -16.00 5.33 22.12
N TYR A 476 -16.88 4.36 21.86
CA TYR A 476 -17.56 4.22 20.58
C TYR A 476 -19.07 4.10 20.84
N ALA A 477 -19.82 5.01 20.23
CA ALA A 477 -21.24 4.89 19.98
C ALA A 477 -21.51 5.26 18.51
N LYS A 478 -22.75 5.01 18.06
CA LYS A 478 -23.14 5.16 16.66
C LYS A 478 -22.89 6.57 16.10
N ASP A 479 -23.11 7.57 16.92
CA ASP A 479 -23.06 8.99 16.59
C ASP A 479 -22.14 9.79 17.52
N HIS A 480 -21.35 9.10 18.34
CA HIS A 480 -20.47 9.73 19.32
C HIS A 480 -19.20 8.90 19.56
N TRP A 481 -18.06 9.46 19.19
CA TRP A 481 -16.73 8.85 19.35
C TRP A 481 -15.86 9.69 20.26
N ARG A 482 -14.99 9.04 21.04
CA ARG A 482 -13.97 9.73 21.83
C ARG A 482 -12.71 8.89 21.90
N CYS A 483 -11.56 9.53 21.74
CA CYS A 483 -10.27 8.90 22.01
C CYS A 483 -9.21 9.97 22.30
N GLY A 484 -8.28 9.67 23.19
CA GLY A 484 -7.11 10.49 23.45
C GLY A 484 -5.82 9.70 23.45
N TYR A 485 -4.70 10.40 23.61
CA TYR A 485 -3.39 9.82 23.88
C TYR A 485 -2.56 10.76 24.77
N GLN A 486 -1.43 10.24 25.25
CA GLN A 486 -0.34 11.04 25.78
C GLN A 486 0.94 10.65 25.05
N ASP A 487 1.69 11.63 24.57
CA ASP A 487 2.94 11.40 23.85
C ASP A 487 4.14 11.20 24.80
N ALA A 488 5.32 10.97 24.23
CA ALA A 488 6.57 10.72 24.95
C ALA A 488 7.08 11.93 25.75
N TRP A 489 6.60 13.15 25.46
CA TRP A 489 7.03 14.41 26.07
C TRP A 489 6.04 14.92 27.12
N GLY A 490 4.86 14.31 27.21
CA GLY A 490 3.84 14.58 28.20
C GLY A 490 2.59 15.24 27.65
N GLY A 491 2.60 15.72 26.40
CA GLY A 491 1.47 16.36 25.75
C GLY A 491 0.28 15.42 25.67
N GLN A 492 -0.91 15.94 26.02
CA GLN A 492 -2.15 15.17 26.00
C GLN A 492 -3.12 15.78 24.99
N HIS A 493 -3.66 14.92 24.14
CA HIS A 493 -4.69 15.26 23.17
C HIS A 493 -5.83 14.27 23.32
N GLU A 494 -7.05 14.78 23.54
CA GLU A 494 -8.28 14.01 23.43
C GLU A 494 -9.18 14.64 22.37
N ARG A 495 -9.73 13.81 21.50
CA ARG A 495 -10.70 14.21 20.49
C ARG A 495 -12.03 13.49 20.74
N GLU A 496 -13.10 14.26 20.78
CA GLU A 496 -14.48 13.81 20.83
C GLU A 496 -15.20 14.26 19.56
N ILE A 497 -15.97 13.37 18.93
CA ILE A 497 -16.66 13.61 17.66
C ILE A 497 -18.12 13.24 17.87
N ILE A 498 -19.01 14.22 17.68
CA ILE A 498 -20.45 14.06 17.75
C ILE A 498 -21.00 14.27 16.35
N LEU A 499 -21.73 13.27 15.86
CA LEU A 499 -22.24 13.18 14.51
C LEU A 499 -23.73 13.48 14.50
N THR A 500 -24.14 14.43 13.67
CA THR A 500 -25.56 14.66 13.37
C THR A 500 -25.80 14.57 11.87
N ARG A 501 -27.06 14.55 11.43
CA ARG A 501 -27.39 14.50 9.99
C ARG A 501 -26.87 15.69 9.18
N HIS A 502 -26.62 16.82 9.84
CA HIS A 502 -26.29 18.09 9.17
C HIS A 502 -24.95 18.69 9.61
N SER A 503 -24.28 18.10 10.61
CA SER A 503 -23.02 18.61 11.10
C SER A 503 -22.17 17.56 11.79
N ILE A 504 -20.87 17.82 11.80
CA ILE A 504 -19.87 17.07 12.56
C ILE A 504 -19.31 18.05 13.61
N ARG A 505 -19.54 17.79 14.89
CA ARG A 505 -18.95 18.57 15.99
C ARG A 505 -17.74 17.82 16.53
N VAL A 506 -16.56 18.41 16.38
CA VAL A 506 -15.29 17.89 16.89
C VAL A 506 -14.86 18.75 18.08
N ILE A 507 -14.50 18.12 19.19
CA ILE A 507 -14.03 18.77 20.41
C ILE A 507 -12.62 18.24 20.68
N ASP A 508 -11.63 19.11 20.55
CA ASP A 508 -10.23 18.83 20.80
C ASP A 508 -9.81 19.42 22.15
N ARG A 509 -9.44 18.55 23.10
CA ARG A 509 -8.92 18.94 24.43
C ARG A 509 -7.42 18.72 24.43
N VAL A 510 -6.67 19.78 24.75
CA VAL A 510 -5.21 19.79 24.69
C VAL A 510 -4.64 20.27 26.02
N SER A 511 -3.65 19.56 26.56
CA SER A 511 -2.98 19.92 27.82
C SER A 511 -1.53 19.44 27.89
N ASP A 512 -0.82 19.87 28.92
CA ASP A 512 0.52 19.38 29.31
C ASP A 512 1.63 19.57 28.26
N PHE A 513 1.42 20.48 27.32
CA PHE A 513 2.46 21.03 26.44
C PHE A 513 3.09 22.28 27.08
N LYS A 514 4.28 22.68 26.61
CA LYS A 514 5.10 23.73 27.23
C LYS A 514 4.99 25.09 26.55
N ARG A 515 4.95 25.11 25.22
CA ARG A 515 5.00 26.33 24.40
C ARG A 515 3.70 26.51 23.63
N GLN A 516 3.32 25.53 22.81
CA GLN A 516 2.16 25.64 21.94
C GLN A 516 1.57 24.29 21.53
N ALA A 517 0.27 24.30 21.25
CA ALA A 517 -0.44 23.27 20.53
C ALA A 517 -1.03 23.86 19.24
N ILE A 518 -0.82 23.18 18.11
CA ILE A 518 -1.32 23.60 16.80
C ILE A 518 -2.28 22.54 16.27
N LEU A 519 -3.57 22.87 16.21
CA LEU A 519 -4.60 22.07 15.54
C LEU A 519 -4.63 22.42 14.05
N ARG A 520 -4.67 21.40 13.19
CA ARG A 520 -4.75 21.56 11.73
C ARG A 520 -6.01 20.93 11.16
N TRP A 521 -6.63 21.67 10.23
CA TRP A 521 -7.64 21.17 9.31
C TRP A 521 -7.18 21.41 7.88
N ARG A 522 -6.97 20.32 7.14
CA ARG A 522 -6.37 20.27 5.81
C ARG A 522 -7.50 20.15 4.80
N LEU A 523 -7.85 21.28 4.20
CA LEU A 523 -9.07 21.45 3.43
C LEU A 523 -8.83 21.02 1.98
N GLN A 524 -9.88 20.52 1.32
CA GLN A 524 -9.85 20.32 -0.12
C GLN A 524 -9.48 21.63 -0.84
N PRO A 525 -8.71 21.57 -1.94
CA PRO A 525 -8.44 22.74 -2.79
C PRO A 525 -9.74 23.38 -3.28
N ASP A 526 -10.02 24.59 -2.78
CA ASP A 526 -11.20 25.39 -3.09
C ASP A 526 -11.00 26.84 -2.61
N HIS A 527 -11.97 27.72 -2.88
CA HIS A 527 -11.97 29.12 -2.48
C HIS A 527 -12.42 29.31 -1.03
N TRP A 528 -11.55 28.96 -0.07
CA TRP A 528 -11.79 29.16 1.36
C TRP A 528 -11.52 30.61 1.79
N VAL A 529 -12.48 31.18 2.51
CA VAL A 529 -12.39 32.53 3.11
C VAL A 529 -12.36 32.40 4.62
N LEU A 530 -11.40 33.08 5.25
CA LEU A 530 -11.32 33.20 6.70
C LEU A 530 -12.46 34.09 7.22
N THR A 531 -13.20 33.61 8.20
CA THR A 531 -14.22 34.37 8.94
C THR A 531 -13.71 34.63 10.37
N PRO A 532 -14.34 35.51 11.17
CA PRO A 532 -13.93 35.72 12.56
C PRO A 532 -13.90 34.43 13.39
N ASP A 533 -14.83 33.52 13.08
CA ASP A 533 -15.08 32.29 13.82
C ASP A 533 -14.75 31.03 12.99
N GLY A 534 -13.87 31.10 11.98
CA GLY A 534 -13.46 29.91 11.22
C GLY A 534 -13.19 30.14 9.74
N VAL A 535 -13.65 29.22 8.89
CA VAL A 535 -13.49 29.30 7.42
C VAL A 535 -14.75 28.81 6.69
N SER A 536 -14.98 29.32 5.48
CA SER A 536 -16.04 28.83 4.59
C SER A 536 -15.66 28.97 3.12
N ASN A 537 -16.09 28.04 2.28
CA ASN A 537 -16.03 28.14 0.81
C ASN A 537 -17.41 28.46 0.18
N GLY A 538 -18.40 28.81 1.01
CA GLY A 538 -19.78 29.08 0.59
C GLY A 538 -20.70 27.85 0.59
N GLN A 539 -20.16 26.64 0.50
CA GLN A 539 -20.93 25.38 0.58
C GLN A 539 -20.72 24.67 1.92
N ILE A 540 -19.50 24.74 2.46
CA ILE A 540 -19.11 24.16 3.73
C ILE A 540 -18.56 25.26 4.62
N MET A 541 -18.92 25.18 5.91
CA MET A 541 -18.34 26.02 6.95
C MET A 541 -17.70 25.16 8.04
N LEU A 542 -16.47 25.50 8.41
CA LEU A 542 -15.85 25.05 9.66
C LEU A 542 -15.95 26.20 10.65
N GLN A 543 -16.90 26.12 11.57
CA GLN A 543 -17.09 27.11 12.63
C GLN A 543 -16.31 26.68 13.89
N LEU A 544 -15.60 27.60 14.52
CA LEU A 544 -14.74 27.38 15.67
C LEU A 544 -15.28 28.06 16.93
N GLU A 545 -15.32 27.32 18.04
CA GLU A 545 -15.39 27.89 19.39
C GLU A 545 -14.00 27.71 20.02
N ARG A 546 -13.31 28.81 20.31
CA ARG A 546 -11.92 28.82 20.76
C ARG A 546 -11.66 29.93 21.78
N PRO A 547 -10.60 29.82 22.61
CA PRO A 547 -10.17 30.92 23.47
C PRO A 547 -9.84 32.19 22.68
N GLN A 548 -10.06 33.36 23.28
CA GLN A 548 -9.77 34.66 22.64
C GLN A 548 -8.30 34.84 22.25
N ASN A 549 -7.37 34.22 22.98
CA ASN A 549 -5.93 34.28 22.71
C ASN A 549 -5.47 33.25 21.67
N ALA A 550 -6.34 32.38 21.16
CA ALA A 550 -5.99 31.47 20.08
C ALA A 550 -5.67 32.28 18.82
N GLN A 551 -4.64 31.88 18.08
CA GLN A 551 -4.35 32.43 16.76
C GLN A 551 -4.94 31.52 15.70
N MET A 552 -5.44 32.12 14.62
CA MET A 552 -6.10 31.39 13.54
C MET A 552 -5.60 31.90 12.19
N HIS A 553 -5.09 30.99 11.38
CA HIS A 553 -4.50 31.30 10.08
C HIS A 553 -4.98 30.32 9.03
N LEU A 554 -5.25 30.84 7.83
CA LEU A 554 -5.39 30.02 6.64
C LEU A 554 -4.05 30.09 5.89
N ILE A 555 -3.32 28.99 5.89
CA ILE A 555 -2.00 28.87 5.26
C ILE A 555 -2.07 27.89 4.08
N GLN A 556 -0.98 27.82 3.31
CA GLN A 556 -0.81 26.81 2.29
C GLN A 556 0.02 25.64 2.85
N GLY A 557 -0.54 24.43 2.81
CA GLY A 557 0.19 23.19 3.01
C GLY A 557 0.36 22.43 1.69
N GLU A 558 0.96 21.25 1.76
CA GLU A 558 1.16 20.34 0.64
C GLU A 558 0.52 18.96 0.87
N GLU A 559 -0.08 18.34 -0.14
CA GLU A 559 -0.51 16.94 -0.16
C GLU A 559 0.19 16.15 -1.26
N SER A 560 0.24 14.84 -1.09
CA SER A 560 0.71 13.88 -2.08
C SER A 560 -0.34 12.78 -2.28
N ARG A 561 -1.25 13.03 -3.23
CA ARG A 561 -2.24 12.03 -3.68
C ARG A 561 -1.63 10.95 -4.56
N ASN A 562 -0.56 11.29 -5.28
CA ASN A 562 0.19 10.42 -6.16
C ASN A 562 1.66 10.45 -5.74
N TYR A 563 2.30 9.28 -5.74
CA TYR A 563 3.71 9.19 -5.36
C TYR A 563 4.59 10.10 -6.21
N TYR A 564 5.56 10.74 -5.57
CA TYR A 564 6.48 11.72 -6.14
C TYR A 564 5.83 13.02 -6.66
N GLN A 565 4.57 13.28 -6.32
CA GLN A 565 3.89 14.54 -6.64
C GLN A 565 3.48 15.26 -5.36
N LYS A 566 3.70 16.58 -5.32
CA LYS A 566 3.19 17.48 -4.28
C LYS A 566 2.23 18.47 -4.91
N ASN A 567 1.09 18.68 -4.26
CA ASN A 567 0.11 19.67 -4.66
C ASN A 567 -0.19 20.59 -3.47
N PRO A 568 -0.31 21.91 -3.67
CA PRO A 568 -0.70 22.81 -2.61
C PRO A 568 -2.17 22.61 -2.21
N LEU A 569 -2.48 22.81 -0.94
CA LEU A 569 -3.85 22.88 -0.44
C LEU A 569 -3.98 23.87 0.74
N PRO A 570 -5.19 24.41 0.98
CA PRO A 570 -5.43 25.30 2.11
C PRO A 570 -5.47 24.52 3.44
N VAL A 571 -4.75 25.01 4.44
CA VAL A 571 -4.75 24.45 5.81
C VAL A 571 -5.17 25.53 6.79
N LEU A 572 -6.23 25.26 7.55
CA LEU A 572 -6.62 26.07 8.69
C LEU A 572 -5.81 25.64 9.91
N GLU A 573 -4.98 26.54 10.43
CA GLU A 573 -4.19 26.36 11.65
C GLU A 573 -4.81 27.14 12.81
N ILE A 574 -4.95 26.46 13.95
CA ILE A 574 -5.35 27.06 15.22
C ILE A 574 -4.22 26.83 16.23
N THR A 575 -3.57 27.91 16.66
CA THR A 575 -2.47 27.86 17.62
C THR A 575 -2.93 28.35 18.98
N VAL A 576 -2.64 27.58 20.03
CA VAL A 576 -2.94 27.93 21.43
C VAL A 576 -1.69 27.77 22.29
N THR A 577 -1.51 28.64 23.28
CA THR A 577 -0.33 28.67 24.17
C THR A 577 -0.63 28.20 25.59
N GLN A 578 -1.87 27.79 25.88
CA GLN A 578 -2.31 27.30 27.18
C GLN A 578 -3.25 26.10 27.01
N PRO A 579 -3.32 25.19 28.00
CA PRO A 579 -4.27 24.08 28.00
C PRO A 579 -5.69 24.58 27.77
N THR A 580 -6.41 23.93 26.85
CA THR A 580 -7.72 24.42 26.44
C THR A 580 -8.55 23.38 25.70
N THR A 581 -9.76 23.77 25.33
CA THR A 581 -10.67 23.04 24.45
C THR A 581 -10.95 23.88 23.21
N ILE A 582 -10.79 23.28 22.03
CA ILE A 582 -11.16 23.86 20.74
C ILE A 582 -12.31 23.04 20.19
N VAL A 583 -13.41 23.70 19.83
CA VAL A 583 -14.54 23.05 19.18
C VAL A 583 -14.54 23.46 17.71
N THR A 584 -14.64 22.49 16.81
CA THR A 584 -14.89 22.71 15.39
C THR A 584 -16.24 22.11 15.02
N ILE A 585 -17.12 22.88 14.37
CA ILE A 585 -18.39 22.40 13.82
C ILE A 585 -18.29 22.50 12.30
N ILE A 586 -18.25 21.35 11.63
CA ILE A 586 -18.31 21.23 10.17
C ILE A 586 -19.77 21.21 9.78
N LYS A 587 -20.22 22.18 8.97
CA LYS A 587 -21.60 22.32 8.53
C LYS A 587 -21.70 22.29 7.01
N ASP A 588 -22.69 21.56 6.53
CA ASP A 588 -23.21 21.71 5.18
C ASP A 588 -24.13 22.95 5.13
N LEU A 589 -23.91 23.85 4.18
CA LEU A 589 -24.69 25.06 3.98
C LEU A 589 -25.68 24.95 2.80
N THR A 590 -25.72 23.80 2.11
CA THR A 590 -26.52 23.59 0.90
C THR A 590 -27.96 23.16 1.14
#